data_AF-A0A382VT87-F1
#
_entry.id   AF-A0A382VT87-F1
#
_cell.length_a   1.000
_cell.length_b   1.000
_cell.length_c   1.000
_cell.angle_alpha   90.00
_cell.angle_beta   90.00
_cell.angle_gamma   90.00
#
_symmetry.space_group_name_H-M   'P 1'
#
loop_
_entity.id
_entity.type
_entity.pdbx_description
1 polymer ?
#
loop_
_entity_poly.entity_id
_entity_poly.type
_entity_poly.pdbx_seq_one_letter_code
_entity_poly.pdbx_strand_id
1 'polypeptide(L)'
;AELLGDCIYLASMEVFMTAMTEQMEIDEMLEIIPRAGFSRTITSSEFNADMGMQMDTVIEEMVMADLDTDSAYVKMGMSMVPFMTFEYTQIQVGELVNVHYTMGGMMAAENAGMGSYQTRDADPNVMEDYDLTNSESLASSLGELGGEGGLPSCDVSGLSSDMPADAVPAITYDDESGVQTMTLEYTNDTGHDISIVTLIDDDEDLMSFEMSTDNGSASGSCSYTVMWGDAVVIEVDDTLPRTSIPIDFHVEGMPEDDGGDDTFYCDNGNEISRDLVDDGWD
;
A
#
# COMPACT_ATOMS: atom_id res chain seq x y z
N ALA A 1 39.75 -22.97 -20.21
CA ALA A 1 38.37 -23.26 -19.81
C ALA A 1 37.74 -21.91 -19.61
N GLU A 2 37.17 -21.35 -20.68
CA GLU A 2 36.71 -19.94 -20.71
C GLU A 2 35.70 -19.80 -21.88
N LEU A 3 34.66 -20.63 -21.82
CA LEU A 3 33.55 -20.66 -22.80
C LEU A 3 32.18 -20.67 -22.09
N LEU A 4 32.14 -20.19 -20.84
CA LEU A 4 30.92 -20.01 -20.03
C LEU A 4 30.82 -18.58 -19.46
N GLY A 5 31.63 -17.64 -19.94
CA GLY A 5 31.76 -16.30 -19.35
C GLY A 5 30.67 -15.29 -19.73
N ASP A 6 29.73 -15.63 -20.62
CA ASP A 6 28.71 -14.70 -21.14
C ASP A 6 27.32 -15.37 -21.24
N CYS A 7 27.02 -16.35 -20.38
CA CYS A 7 25.64 -16.81 -20.24
C CYS A 7 24.95 -15.87 -19.25
N ILE A 8 24.30 -14.81 -19.75
CA ILE A 8 23.35 -14.02 -18.96
C ILE A 8 22.28 -15.00 -18.47
N TYR A 9 22.23 -15.19 -17.16
CA TYR A 9 21.19 -16.00 -16.52
C TYR A 9 19.90 -15.18 -16.56
N LEU A 10 18.95 -15.63 -17.37
CA LEU A 10 17.60 -15.09 -17.36
C LEU A 10 16.77 -15.98 -16.44
N ALA A 11 16.14 -15.35 -15.44
CA ALA A 11 15.18 -15.96 -14.56
C ALA A 11 14.05 -16.59 -15.39
N SER A 12 13.52 -17.70 -14.88
CA SER A 12 12.38 -18.34 -15.51
C SER A 12 11.11 -17.56 -15.19
N MET A 13 10.06 -17.75 -15.99
CA MET A 13 8.73 -17.25 -15.67
C MET A 13 8.26 -17.69 -14.28
N GLU A 14 8.63 -18.90 -13.85
CA GLU A 14 8.28 -19.42 -12.52
C GLU A 14 8.86 -18.54 -11.41
N VAL A 15 10.12 -18.09 -11.54
CA VAL A 15 10.75 -17.18 -10.57
C VAL A 15 9.98 -15.87 -10.48
N PHE A 16 9.65 -15.24 -11.61
CA PHE A 16 8.86 -14.01 -11.63
C PHE A 16 7.48 -14.18 -11.00
N MET A 17 6.80 -15.29 -11.31
CA MET A 17 5.45 -15.56 -10.79
C MET A 17 5.50 -15.82 -9.28
N THR A 18 6.50 -16.57 -8.80
CA THR A 18 6.74 -16.78 -7.37
C THR A 18 6.99 -15.46 -6.65
N ALA A 19 7.90 -14.62 -7.16
CA ALA A 19 8.23 -13.31 -6.58
C ALA A 19 7.00 -12.39 -6.48
N MET A 20 6.07 -12.46 -7.45
CA MET A 20 4.82 -11.71 -7.38
C MET A 20 3.80 -12.28 -6.39
N THR A 21 3.71 -13.62 -6.26
CA THR A 21 2.74 -14.28 -5.38
C THR A 21 3.17 -14.25 -3.91
N GLU A 22 4.47 -14.32 -3.67
CA GLU A 22 5.09 -14.24 -2.34
C GLU A 22 5.49 -12.79 -2.08
N GLN A 23 4.53 -11.85 -2.21
CA GLN A 23 4.75 -10.48 -1.76
C GLN A 23 5.13 -10.52 -0.28
N MET A 24 6.34 -10.07 0.04
CA MET A 24 6.80 -10.03 1.42
C MET A 24 5.95 -9.05 2.22
N GLU A 25 5.49 -9.49 3.39
CA GLU A 25 4.90 -8.60 4.38
C GLU A 25 6.00 -7.68 4.94
N ILE A 26 5.61 -6.50 5.42
CA ILE A 26 6.60 -5.49 5.84
C ILE A 26 7.48 -5.99 6.98
N ASP A 27 6.97 -6.84 7.87
CA ASP A 27 7.75 -7.48 8.94
C ASP A 27 8.81 -8.43 8.37
N GLU A 28 8.46 -9.28 7.39
CA GLU A 28 9.41 -10.15 6.68
C GLU A 28 10.49 -9.32 5.99
N MET A 29 10.12 -8.21 5.36
CA MET A 29 11.08 -7.29 4.73
C MET A 29 12.05 -6.70 5.78
N LEU A 30 11.52 -6.30 6.94
CA LEU A 30 12.30 -5.71 8.02
C LEU A 30 13.22 -6.72 8.73
N GLU A 31 12.92 -8.02 8.65
CA GLU A 31 13.83 -9.10 9.08
C GLU A 31 15.09 -9.20 8.20
N ILE A 32 14.99 -8.84 6.91
CA ILE A 32 16.11 -8.87 5.96
C ILE A 32 16.98 -7.61 6.14
N ILE A 33 16.35 -6.43 6.11
CA ILE A 33 17.02 -5.13 6.28
C ILE A 33 16.15 -4.28 7.20
N PRO A 34 16.70 -3.62 8.25
CA PRO A 34 15.92 -2.83 9.22
C PRO A 34 15.22 -1.60 8.63
N ARG A 35 15.34 -1.36 7.31
CA ARG A 35 14.79 -0.21 6.60
C ARG A 35 14.21 -0.69 5.27
N ALA A 36 12.89 -0.78 5.23
CA ALA A 36 12.15 -1.34 4.11
C ALA A 36 10.75 -0.71 3.98
N GLY A 37 10.09 -0.91 2.85
CA GLY A 37 8.75 -0.40 2.63
C GLY A 37 8.14 -0.90 1.33
N PHE A 38 6.84 -0.77 1.19
CA PHE A 38 6.14 -1.05 -0.05
C PHE A 38 5.14 0.06 -0.40
N SER A 39 4.76 0.11 -1.67
CA SER A 39 3.63 0.91 -2.13
C SER A 39 2.76 0.08 -3.04
N ARG A 40 1.45 0.16 -2.83
CA ARG A 40 0.41 -0.48 -3.62
C ARG A 40 -0.54 0.59 -4.15
N THR A 41 -0.86 0.53 -5.43
CA THR A 41 -1.87 1.40 -6.04
C THR A 41 -2.81 0.57 -6.88
N ILE A 42 -4.11 0.74 -6.68
CA ILE A 42 -5.15 0.10 -7.46
C ILE A 42 -5.96 1.19 -8.15
N THR A 43 -6.14 1.05 -9.46
CA THR A 43 -7.04 1.90 -10.23
C THR A 43 -8.10 1.07 -10.93
N SER A 44 -9.31 1.60 -11.00
CA SER A 44 -10.42 1.01 -11.73
C SER A 44 -11.24 2.10 -12.38
N SER A 45 -11.69 1.87 -13.60
CA SER A 45 -12.63 2.71 -14.31
C SER A 45 -13.65 1.81 -15.01
N GLU A 46 -14.90 1.85 -14.55
CA GLU A 46 -15.99 1.08 -15.12
C GLU A 46 -17.31 1.88 -15.12
N PHE A 47 -18.16 1.65 -16.12
CA PHE A 47 -19.49 2.23 -16.14
C PHE A 47 -20.44 1.48 -15.20
N ASN A 48 -20.91 2.15 -14.14
CA ASN A 48 -21.90 1.58 -13.23
C ASN A 48 -23.31 1.82 -13.78
N ALA A 49 -23.97 0.74 -14.22
CA ALA A 49 -25.29 0.80 -14.83
C ALA A 49 -26.41 1.24 -13.87
N ASP A 50 -26.30 0.91 -12.59
CA ASP A 50 -27.30 1.26 -11.56
C ASP A 50 -27.25 2.76 -11.24
N MET A 51 -26.05 3.32 -11.21
CA MET A 51 -25.82 4.75 -10.98
C MET A 51 -25.90 5.57 -12.27
N GLY A 52 -25.84 4.92 -13.44
CA GLY A 52 -25.90 5.54 -14.75
C GLY A 52 -24.71 6.46 -15.04
N MET A 53 -23.54 6.18 -14.46
CA MET A 53 -22.34 7.00 -14.58
C MET A 53 -21.06 6.17 -14.60
N GLN A 54 -19.97 6.74 -15.13
CA GLN A 54 -18.63 6.19 -15.00
C GLN A 54 -18.17 6.30 -13.55
N MET A 55 -17.62 5.22 -13.02
CA MET A 55 -17.02 5.15 -11.70
C MET A 55 -15.52 4.97 -11.86
N ASP A 56 -14.77 5.97 -11.42
CA ASP A 56 -13.32 5.91 -11.33
C ASP A 56 -12.93 5.76 -9.86
N THR A 57 -12.24 4.67 -9.54
CA THR A 57 -11.75 4.37 -8.20
C THR A 57 -10.23 4.30 -8.21
N VAL A 58 -9.61 4.97 -7.23
CA VAL A 58 -8.18 4.86 -6.94
C VAL A 58 -8.02 4.50 -5.48
N ILE A 59 -7.22 3.50 -5.17
CA ILE A 59 -6.80 3.14 -3.82
C ILE A 59 -5.28 3.21 -3.78
N GLU A 60 -4.73 3.87 -2.77
CA GLU A 60 -3.30 4.01 -2.55
C GLU A 60 -2.97 3.54 -1.14
N GLU A 61 -1.90 2.76 -1.04
CA GLU A 61 -1.32 2.30 0.21
C GLU A 61 0.20 2.42 0.08
N MET A 62 0.83 2.95 1.11
CA MET A 62 2.28 3.01 1.17
C MET A 62 2.71 2.90 2.62
N VAL A 63 3.58 1.95 2.89
CA VAL A 63 4.13 1.70 4.23
C VAL A 63 5.64 1.69 4.09
N MET A 64 6.32 2.46 4.92
CA MET A 64 7.77 2.41 5.03
C MET A 64 8.15 2.44 6.51
N ALA A 65 9.20 1.72 6.87
CA ALA A 65 9.70 1.68 8.23
C ALA A 65 11.22 1.69 8.25
N ASP A 66 11.77 2.28 9.31
CA ASP A 66 13.18 2.28 9.66
C ASP A 66 13.31 1.98 11.16
N LEU A 67 13.70 0.74 11.48
CA LEU A 67 13.88 0.25 12.84
C LEU A 67 15.14 0.81 13.52
N ASP A 68 16.11 1.33 12.76
CA ASP A 68 17.30 1.94 13.38
C ASP A 68 16.98 3.30 14.00
N THR A 69 15.90 3.96 13.54
CA THR A 69 15.47 5.28 14.00
C THR A 69 14.05 5.31 14.57
N ASP A 70 13.42 4.15 14.79
CA ASP A 70 12.01 4.02 15.21
C ASP A 70 11.11 4.96 14.39
N SER A 71 11.19 4.83 13.07
CA SER A 71 10.51 5.72 12.13
C SER A 71 9.58 4.94 11.21
N ALA A 72 8.41 5.50 10.96
CA ALA A 72 7.38 4.90 10.11
C ALA A 72 6.73 5.96 9.22
N TYR A 73 6.32 5.55 8.02
CA TYR A 73 5.49 6.32 7.12
C TYR A 73 4.35 5.41 6.68
N VAL A 74 3.12 5.82 6.96
CA VAL A 74 1.91 5.12 6.54
C VAL A 74 1.05 6.09 5.77
N LYS A 75 0.78 5.78 4.49
CA LYS A 75 -0.19 6.49 3.66
C LYS A 75 -1.29 5.53 3.25
N MET A 76 -2.51 6.01 3.38
CA MET A 76 -3.74 5.31 3.08
C MET A 76 -4.65 6.26 2.30
N GLY A 77 -5.09 5.88 1.12
CA GLY A 77 -5.86 6.75 0.24
C GLY A 77 -6.93 6.00 -0.53
N MET A 78 -8.09 6.63 -0.67
CA MET A 78 -9.18 6.17 -1.54
C MET A 78 -9.82 7.37 -2.23
N SER A 79 -10.04 7.27 -3.53
CA SER A 79 -10.77 8.26 -4.30
C SER A 79 -11.78 7.58 -5.21
N MET A 80 -13.05 7.84 -4.97
CA MET A 80 -14.19 7.41 -5.79
C MET A 80 -15.07 8.64 -6.05
N VAL A 81 -14.67 9.47 -7.01
CA VAL A 81 -15.31 10.78 -7.25
C VAL A 81 -16.66 10.59 -7.95
N PRO A 82 -17.74 11.31 -7.55
CA PRO A 82 -17.81 12.34 -6.52
C PRO A 82 -18.26 11.83 -5.13
N PHE A 83 -18.27 10.53 -4.90
CA PHE A 83 -18.83 9.91 -3.71
C PHE A 83 -17.94 10.05 -2.48
N MET A 84 -16.65 9.73 -2.61
CA MET A 84 -15.72 9.74 -1.49
C MET A 84 -14.32 10.07 -1.97
N THR A 85 -13.62 10.86 -1.17
CA THR A 85 -12.17 11.02 -1.25
C THR A 85 -11.66 10.99 0.17
N PHE A 86 -10.71 10.11 0.44
CA PHE A 86 -10.05 9.93 1.71
C PHE A 86 -8.56 9.85 1.45
N GLU A 87 -7.77 10.60 2.20
CA GLU A 87 -6.33 10.46 2.26
C GLU A 87 -5.93 10.62 3.72
N TYR A 88 -5.15 9.68 4.22
CA TYR A 88 -4.57 9.67 5.55
C TYR A 88 -3.07 9.44 5.39
N THR A 89 -2.27 10.20 6.11
CA THR A 89 -0.81 10.04 6.15
C THR A 89 -0.33 10.26 7.57
N GLN A 90 0.38 9.28 8.10
CA GLN A 90 1.03 9.32 9.39
C GLN A 90 2.53 9.12 9.20
N ILE A 91 3.32 10.00 9.79
CA ILE A 91 4.78 9.98 9.68
C ILE A 91 5.35 10.09 11.09
N GLN A 92 6.08 9.08 11.52
CA GLN A 92 6.76 9.03 12.81
C GLN A 92 8.27 9.01 12.61
N VAL A 93 8.97 9.81 13.39
CA VAL A 93 10.44 9.78 13.51
C VAL A 93 10.78 9.86 15.00
N GLY A 94 11.08 8.70 15.60
CA GLY A 94 11.19 8.57 17.05
C GLY A 94 9.90 9.03 17.73
N GLU A 95 10.02 9.98 18.65
CA GLU A 95 8.88 10.49 19.42
C GLU A 95 7.98 11.48 18.66
N LEU A 96 8.37 11.95 17.46
CA LEU A 96 7.60 12.96 16.72
C LEU A 96 6.67 12.30 15.71
N VAL A 97 5.38 12.61 15.79
CA VAL A 97 4.36 12.04 14.89
C VAL A 97 3.62 13.16 14.18
N ASN A 98 3.70 13.18 12.86
CA ASN A 98 2.93 14.05 11.99
C ASN A 98 1.75 13.28 11.41
N VAL A 99 0.57 13.88 11.45
CA VAL A 99 -0.62 13.29 10.83
C VAL A 99 -1.27 14.30 9.91
N HIS A 100 -1.64 13.83 8.73
CA HIS A 100 -2.38 14.54 7.72
C HIS A 100 -3.60 13.72 7.35
N TYR A 101 -4.77 14.35 7.28
CA TYR A 101 -5.95 13.68 6.76
C TYR A 101 -6.77 14.64 5.90
N THR A 102 -7.45 14.07 4.92
CA THR A 102 -8.45 14.73 4.09
C THR A 102 -9.59 13.76 3.85
N MET A 103 -10.82 14.18 4.11
CA MET A 103 -12.03 13.44 3.80
C MET A 103 -13.05 14.34 3.11
N GLY A 104 -13.63 13.86 2.02
CA GLY A 104 -14.56 14.61 1.19
C GLY A 104 -15.43 13.71 0.33
N GLY A 105 -16.27 14.35 -0.49
CA GLY A 105 -17.27 13.68 -1.32
C GLY A 105 -18.65 13.68 -0.69
N MET A 106 -19.64 13.21 -1.45
CA MET A 106 -21.03 13.19 -1.01
C MET A 106 -21.28 12.28 0.20
N MET A 107 -20.46 11.24 0.39
CA MET A 107 -20.57 10.29 1.50
C MET A 107 -19.87 10.77 2.78
N ALA A 108 -18.94 11.74 2.67
CA ALA A 108 -18.27 12.29 3.85
C ALA A 108 -19.24 13.12 4.73
N ALA A 109 -20.31 13.67 4.15
CA ALA A 109 -21.36 14.40 4.88
C ALA A 109 -20.82 15.42 5.91
N GLU A 110 -21.11 15.22 7.20
CA GLU A 110 -20.64 16.06 8.30
C GLU A 110 -19.18 15.78 8.69
N ASN A 111 -18.66 14.60 8.33
CA ASN A 111 -17.28 14.19 8.60
C ASN A 111 -16.30 14.74 7.53
N ALA A 112 -16.79 15.48 6.52
CA ALA A 112 -15.94 16.10 5.52
C ALA A 112 -15.03 17.16 6.17
N GLY A 113 -13.73 17.04 5.95
CA GLY A 113 -12.75 17.88 6.61
C GLY A 113 -11.33 17.58 6.15
N MET A 114 -10.40 18.43 6.56
CA MET A 114 -8.98 18.17 6.39
C MET A 114 -8.23 18.76 7.57
N GLY A 115 -7.13 18.13 7.94
CA GLY A 115 -6.30 18.56 9.04
C GLY A 115 -4.86 18.13 8.88
N SER A 116 -3.97 18.85 9.56
CA SER A 116 -2.56 18.51 9.64
C SER A 116 -2.03 19.00 10.97
N TYR A 117 -1.43 18.11 11.74
CA TYR A 117 -0.91 18.41 13.07
C TYR A 117 0.26 17.50 13.44
N GLN A 118 0.96 17.89 14.49
CA GLN A 118 2.06 17.13 15.08
C GLN A 118 1.70 16.76 16.52
N THR A 119 1.86 15.50 16.87
CA THR A 119 1.75 14.97 18.24
C THR A 119 3.07 14.30 18.65
N ARG A 120 3.11 13.72 19.85
CA ARG A 120 4.26 12.97 20.35
C ARG A 120 3.87 11.59 20.84
N ASP A 121 4.73 10.64 20.52
CA ASP A 121 4.76 9.32 21.11
C ASP A 121 5.83 9.28 22.21
N ALA A 122 5.46 8.78 23.38
CA ALA A 122 6.33 8.75 24.56
C ALA A 122 7.19 7.48 24.63
N ASP A 123 6.82 6.41 23.93
CA ASP A 123 7.53 5.14 23.92
C ASP A 123 7.52 4.55 22.49
N PRO A 124 8.23 5.18 21.54
CA PRO A 124 8.11 4.83 20.13
C PRO A 124 8.54 3.39 19.88
N ASN A 125 7.62 2.61 19.31
CA ASN A 125 7.85 1.25 18.89
C ASN A 125 7.06 0.98 17.61
N VAL A 126 7.63 1.32 16.47
CA VAL A 126 6.94 1.25 15.17
C VAL A 126 6.41 -0.14 14.78
N MET A 127 6.96 -1.21 15.36
CA MET A 127 6.45 -2.57 15.15
C MET A 127 5.18 -2.85 15.94
N GLU A 128 5.00 -2.20 17.09
CA GLU A 128 3.81 -2.32 17.95
C GLU A 128 2.76 -1.26 17.59
N ASP A 129 3.18 -0.02 17.34
CA ASP A 129 2.29 1.14 17.17
C ASP A 129 1.42 1.08 15.91
N TYR A 130 1.88 0.39 14.86
CA TYR A 130 1.21 0.38 13.55
C TYR A 130 0.60 -0.96 13.19
N ASP A 131 0.63 -1.95 14.10
CA ASP A 131 0.34 -3.37 13.83
C ASP A 131 0.73 -3.77 12.40
N LEU A 132 2.03 -3.57 12.10
CA LEU A 132 2.61 -3.88 10.79
C LEU A 132 2.53 -5.38 10.44
N THR A 133 2.10 -6.21 11.40
CA THR A 133 2.00 -7.66 11.31
C THR A 133 0.58 -8.17 11.02
N ASN A 134 -0.47 -7.38 11.27
CA ASN A 134 -1.85 -7.77 10.96
C ASN A 134 -2.62 -6.67 10.21
N SER A 135 -1.93 -5.68 9.63
CA SER A 135 -2.58 -4.64 8.84
C SER A 135 -3.28 -5.27 7.63
N GLU A 136 -4.59 -5.54 7.75
CA GLU A 136 -5.42 -5.85 6.61
C GLU A 136 -5.30 -4.67 5.64
N SER A 137 -4.74 -4.94 4.46
CA SER A 137 -4.56 -3.88 3.47
C SER A 137 -5.89 -3.17 3.20
N LEU A 138 -5.85 -1.86 2.97
CA LEU A 138 -7.07 -1.13 2.58
C LEU A 138 -7.76 -1.79 1.38
N ALA A 139 -6.97 -2.34 0.45
CA ALA A 139 -7.46 -3.08 -0.70
C ALA A 139 -8.29 -4.31 -0.30
N SER A 140 -7.85 -5.07 0.71
CA SER A 140 -8.60 -6.24 1.21
C SER A 140 -9.88 -5.83 1.93
N SER A 141 -9.84 -4.81 2.80
CA SER A 141 -11.03 -4.35 3.53
C SER A 141 -12.08 -3.72 2.61
N LEU A 142 -11.64 -3.09 1.51
CA LEU A 142 -12.52 -2.43 0.54
C LEU A 142 -12.87 -3.31 -0.67
N GLY A 143 -12.31 -4.52 -0.77
CA GLY A 143 -12.55 -5.44 -1.88
C GLY A 143 -14.05 -5.78 -2.08
N GLU A 144 -14.85 -5.71 -1.01
CA GLU A 144 -16.30 -5.92 -1.06
C GLU A 144 -17.10 -4.75 -1.64
N LEU A 145 -16.52 -3.55 -1.76
CA LEU A 145 -17.22 -2.36 -2.28
C LEU A 145 -17.35 -2.34 -3.81
N GLY A 146 -16.66 -3.23 -4.53
CA GLY A 146 -16.56 -3.23 -6.00
C GLY A 146 -17.76 -3.81 -6.78
N GLY A 147 -18.90 -4.13 -6.14
CA GLY A 147 -20.07 -4.69 -6.83
C GLY A 147 -19.84 -6.10 -7.41
N GLU A 148 -20.70 -6.54 -8.36
CA GLU A 148 -20.64 -7.90 -8.95
C GLU A 148 -19.37 -8.18 -9.79
N GLY A 149 -18.44 -7.23 -9.90
CA GLY A 149 -17.12 -7.36 -10.53
C GLY A 149 -15.92 -7.15 -9.60
N GLY A 150 -16.15 -6.70 -8.35
CA GLY A 150 -15.08 -6.37 -7.40
C GLY A 150 -14.20 -5.19 -7.86
N LEU A 151 -13.37 -4.67 -6.95
CA LEU A 151 -12.24 -3.85 -7.39
C LEU A 151 -11.17 -4.80 -7.98
N PRO A 152 -10.37 -4.34 -8.96
CA PRO A 152 -9.24 -5.13 -9.44
C PRO A 152 -8.36 -5.51 -8.25
N SER A 153 -8.17 -6.81 -8.04
CA SER A 153 -7.38 -7.31 -6.93
C SER A 153 -5.90 -7.33 -7.31
N CYS A 154 -5.05 -6.95 -6.36
CA CYS A 154 -3.62 -7.21 -6.42
C CYS A 154 -3.26 -8.67 -6.06
N ASP A 155 -4.28 -9.50 -5.78
CA ASP A 155 -4.10 -10.94 -5.59
C ASP A 155 -3.80 -11.62 -6.92
N VAL A 156 -2.58 -12.11 -7.01
CA VAL A 156 -2.02 -12.76 -8.20
C VAL A 156 -1.97 -14.28 -8.05
N SER A 157 -2.45 -14.84 -6.94
CA SER A 157 -2.42 -16.28 -6.67
C SER A 157 -3.20 -17.11 -7.71
N GLY A 158 -4.28 -16.54 -8.28
CA GLY A 158 -5.09 -17.14 -9.34
C GLY A 158 -4.55 -16.98 -10.77
N LEU A 159 -3.53 -16.14 -10.99
CA LEU A 159 -3.04 -15.83 -12.33
C LEU A 159 -2.53 -17.05 -13.08
N SER A 160 -1.83 -17.96 -12.38
CA SER A 160 -1.27 -19.16 -13.00
C SER A 160 -2.34 -20.09 -13.60
N SER A 161 -3.57 -20.07 -13.04
CA SER A 161 -4.70 -20.84 -13.57
C SER A 161 -5.48 -20.11 -14.66
N ASP A 162 -5.49 -18.77 -14.65
CA ASP A 162 -6.24 -17.96 -15.61
C ASP A 162 -5.45 -17.68 -16.91
N MET A 163 -4.16 -17.99 -16.90
CA MET A 163 -3.28 -17.76 -18.04
C MET A 163 -3.54 -18.77 -19.16
N PRO A 164 -3.70 -18.30 -20.42
CA PRO A 164 -3.83 -19.20 -21.54
C PRO A 164 -2.52 -19.98 -21.76
N ALA A 165 -2.66 -21.25 -22.17
CA ALA A 165 -1.52 -22.17 -22.28
C ALA A 165 -0.48 -21.76 -23.35
N ASP A 166 -0.82 -20.81 -24.21
CA ASP A 166 0.04 -20.23 -25.25
C ASP A 166 0.55 -18.82 -24.93
N ALA A 167 0.33 -18.30 -23.72
CA ALA A 167 0.94 -17.07 -23.28
C ALA A 167 2.48 -17.21 -23.27
N VAL A 168 3.18 -16.27 -23.92
CA VAL A 168 4.65 -16.28 -24.02
C VAL A 168 5.20 -15.03 -23.32
N PRO A 169 5.99 -15.17 -22.25
CA PRO A 169 6.62 -14.02 -21.61
C PRO A 169 7.77 -13.48 -22.46
N ALA A 170 7.92 -12.16 -22.49
CA ALA A 170 9.12 -11.48 -22.96
C ALA A 170 9.98 -11.11 -21.76
N ILE A 171 11.20 -11.65 -21.67
CA ILE A 171 12.12 -11.39 -20.55
C ILE A 171 13.34 -10.63 -21.07
N THR A 172 13.70 -9.57 -20.37
CA THR A 172 14.88 -8.73 -20.64
C THR A 172 15.71 -8.57 -19.38
N TYR A 173 17.00 -8.30 -19.55
CA TYR A 173 17.94 -8.02 -18.45
C TYR A 173 18.70 -6.74 -18.77
N ASP A 174 18.85 -5.89 -17.76
CA ASP A 174 19.67 -4.70 -17.78
C ASP A 174 20.90 -4.93 -16.90
N ASP A 175 22.08 -5.03 -17.53
CA ASP A 175 23.35 -5.28 -16.87
C ASP A 175 23.91 -4.08 -16.11
N GLU A 176 23.40 -2.86 -16.38
CA GLU A 176 23.80 -1.66 -15.63
C GLU A 176 23.09 -1.58 -14.28
N SER A 177 21.83 -2.02 -14.22
CA SER A 177 21.01 -1.99 -13.01
C SER A 177 20.92 -3.32 -12.27
N GLY A 178 21.28 -4.45 -12.91
CA GLY A 178 21.10 -5.78 -12.34
C GLY A 178 19.62 -6.21 -12.28
N VAL A 179 18.76 -5.59 -13.09
CA VAL A 179 17.31 -5.81 -13.06
C VAL A 179 16.87 -6.68 -14.23
N GLN A 180 16.05 -7.68 -13.93
CA GLN A 180 15.36 -8.48 -14.92
C GLN A 180 13.89 -8.06 -14.99
N THR A 181 13.39 -7.88 -16.22
CA THR A 181 12.00 -7.49 -16.48
C THR A 181 11.30 -8.57 -17.29
N MET A 182 10.20 -9.09 -16.77
CA MET A 182 9.26 -9.92 -17.50
C MET A 182 8.05 -9.10 -17.91
N THR A 183 7.67 -9.17 -19.18
CA THR A 183 6.40 -8.66 -19.70
C THR A 183 5.58 -9.83 -20.23
N LEU A 184 4.35 -9.93 -19.77
CA LEU A 184 3.39 -10.93 -20.21
C LEU A 184 2.13 -10.23 -20.69
N GLU A 185 1.73 -10.51 -21.94
CA GLU A 185 0.53 -9.95 -22.56
C GLU A 185 -0.34 -11.08 -23.09
N TYR A 186 -1.62 -11.05 -22.76
CA TYR A 186 -2.60 -12.00 -23.30
C TYR A 186 -4.02 -11.43 -23.22
N THR A 187 -4.91 -11.94 -24.07
CA THR A 187 -6.35 -11.66 -23.96
C THR A 187 -7.03 -12.83 -23.26
N ASN A 188 -7.78 -12.57 -22.20
CA ASN A 188 -8.52 -13.62 -21.49
C ASN A 188 -9.79 -14.06 -22.24
N ASP A 189 -10.45 -15.11 -21.74
CA ASP A 189 -11.67 -15.67 -22.36
C ASP A 189 -12.87 -14.69 -22.36
N THR A 190 -12.85 -13.65 -21.51
CA THR A 190 -13.89 -12.61 -21.46
C THR A 190 -13.59 -11.42 -22.39
N GLY A 191 -12.46 -11.43 -23.10
CA GLY A 191 -12.08 -10.40 -24.07
C GLY A 191 -11.37 -9.20 -23.46
N HIS A 192 -10.83 -9.33 -22.25
CA HIS A 192 -9.95 -8.32 -21.65
C HIS A 192 -8.50 -8.58 -22.06
N ASP A 193 -7.84 -7.54 -22.54
CA ASP A 193 -6.40 -7.52 -22.74
C ASP A 193 -5.72 -7.29 -21.39
N ILE A 194 -4.89 -8.24 -20.99
CA ILE A 194 -4.14 -8.24 -19.73
C ILE A 194 -2.66 -8.03 -20.06
N SER A 195 -2.03 -7.09 -19.36
CA SER A 195 -0.58 -6.88 -19.41
C SER A 195 0.00 -6.89 -18.00
N ILE A 196 1.01 -7.72 -17.79
CA ILE A 196 1.71 -7.89 -16.53
C ILE A 196 3.18 -7.58 -16.76
N VAL A 197 3.72 -6.64 -15.99
CA VAL A 197 5.13 -6.27 -16.01
C VAL A 197 5.70 -6.51 -14.62
N THR A 198 6.73 -7.34 -14.52
CA THR A 198 7.36 -7.72 -13.26
C THR A 198 8.85 -7.45 -13.33
N LEU A 199 9.38 -6.81 -12.30
CA LEU A 199 10.79 -6.52 -12.14
C LEU A 199 11.32 -7.27 -10.92
N ILE A 200 12.42 -7.98 -11.10
CA ILE A 200 13.20 -8.62 -10.03
C ILE A 200 14.67 -8.18 -10.12
N ASP A 201 15.39 -8.26 -9.03
CA ASP A 201 16.84 -7.99 -9.01
C ASP A 201 17.68 -9.25 -9.30
N ASP A 202 19.01 -9.12 -9.15
CA ASP A 202 19.97 -10.21 -9.36
C ASP A 202 19.84 -11.35 -8.33
N ASP A 203 19.26 -11.07 -7.15
CA ASP A 203 19.01 -12.05 -6.08
C ASP A 203 17.64 -12.74 -6.24
N GLU A 204 16.92 -12.45 -7.34
CA GLU A 204 15.58 -12.94 -7.66
C GLU A 204 14.47 -12.34 -6.77
N ASP A 205 14.76 -11.27 -6.03
CA ASP A 205 13.81 -10.58 -5.16
C ASP A 205 12.90 -9.62 -5.95
N LEU A 206 11.64 -9.52 -5.54
CA LEU A 206 10.66 -8.63 -6.19
C LEU A 206 11.04 -7.17 -5.99
N MET A 207 11.15 -6.43 -7.10
CA MET A 207 11.31 -4.97 -7.10
C MET A 207 9.98 -4.26 -7.30
N SER A 208 9.21 -4.71 -8.28
CA SER A 208 7.86 -4.18 -8.53
C SER A 208 7.09 -5.09 -9.47
N PHE A 209 5.76 -5.03 -9.43
CA PHE A 209 4.94 -5.50 -10.53
C PHE A 209 3.81 -4.52 -10.83
N GLU A 210 3.36 -4.52 -12.07
CA GLU A 210 2.16 -3.84 -12.52
C GLU A 210 1.33 -4.80 -13.36
N MET A 211 0.07 -4.96 -12.99
CA MET A 211 -0.94 -5.62 -13.79
C MET A 211 -1.92 -4.58 -14.30
N SER A 212 -2.26 -4.66 -15.58
CA SER A 212 -3.30 -3.84 -16.20
C SER A 212 -4.26 -4.72 -16.99
N THR A 213 -5.53 -4.32 -17.02
CA THR A 213 -6.62 -4.98 -17.74
C THR A 213 -7.45 -3.92 -18.47
N ASP A 214 -7.81 -4.19 -19.73
CA ASP A 214 -8.65 -3.31 -20.54
C ASP A 214 -9.52 -4.13 -21.49
N ASN A 215 -10.80 -3.79 -21.61
CA ASN A 215 -11.71 -4.40 -22.61
C ASN A 215 -12.35 -3.35 -23.55
N GLY A 216 -11.80 -2.14 -23.57
CA GLY A 216 -12.30 -0.98 -24.31
C GLY A 216 -13.50 -0.27 -23.68
N SER A 217 -14.12 -0.84 -22.64
CA SER A 217 -15.25 -0.25 -21.90
C SER A 217 -15.00 -0.12 -20.40
N ALA A 218 -14.13 -0.95 -19.86
CA ALA A 218 -13.62 -0.90 -18.50
C ALA A 218 -12.11 -1.12 -18.54
N SER A 219 -11.42 -0.46 -17.62
CA SER A 219 -9.97 -0.57 -17.44
C SER A 219 -9.63 -0.63 -15.96
N GLY A 220 -8.62 -1.40 -15.59
CA GLY A 220 -8.09 -1.40 -14.23
C GLY A 220 -6.60 -1.67 -14.21
N SER A 221 -5.94 -1.26 -13.14
CA SER A 221 -4.56 -1.64 -12.87
C SER A 221 -4.31 -1.86 -11.38
N CYS A 222 -3.37 -2.73 -11.08
CA CYS A 222 -2.75 -2.85 -9.76
C CYS A 222 -1.24 -2.72 -9.96
N SER A 223 -0.60 -1.83 -9.21
CA SER A 223 0.84 -1.77 -9.09
C SER A 223 1.27 -2.01 -7.64
N TYR A 224 2.40 -2.69 -7.50
CA TYR A 224 3.07 -2.92 -6.23
C TYR A 224 4.56 -2.65 -6.42
N THR A 225 5.18 -1.90 -5.53
CA THR A 225 6.60 -1.53 -5.58
C THR A 225 7.22 -1.73 -4.21
N VAL A 226 8.37 -2.38 -4.20
CA VAL A 226 9.18 -2.65 -3.01
C VAL A 226 10.28 -1.60 -2.90
N MET A 227 10.54 -1.14 -1.68
CA MET A 227 11.54 -0.12 -1.35
C MET A 227 12.48 -0.68 -0.29
N TRP A 228 13.78 -0.65 -0.60
CA TRP A 228 14.83 -1.16 0.28
C TRP A 228 15.83 -0.08 0.65
N GLY A 229 16.30 -0.09 1.91
CA GLY A 229 17.44 0.71 2.36
C GLY A 229 17.29 2.20 2.02
N ASP A 230 18.17 2.71 1.16
CA ASP A 230 18.22 4.13 0.81
C ASP A 230 16.98 4.66 0.06
N ALA A 231 16.13 3.77 -0.47
CA ALA A 231 14.85 4.16 -1.07
C ALA A 231 13.81 4.62 -0.04
N VAL A 232 13.95 4.21 1.23
CA VAL A 232 12.98 4.50 2.31
C VAL A 232 13.31 5.82 2.97
N VAL A 233 12.67 6.93 2.60
CA VAL A 233 12.95 8.25 3.20
C VAL A 233 11.77 8.69 4.06
N ILE A 234 11.99 8.83 5.38
CA ILE A 234 10.96 9.22 6.35
C ILE A 234 11.39 10.52 7.01
N GLU A 235 10.61 11.58 6.82
CA GLU A 235 10.91 12.93 7.34
C GLU A 235 9.65 13.57 7.96
N VAL A 236 9.81 14.18 9.13
CA VAL A 236 8.74 14.94 9.79
C VAL A 236 8.82 16.44 9.49
N ASP A 237 7.66 17.09 9.43
CA ASP A 237 7.53 18.54 9.37
C ASP A 237 7.36 19.13 10.79
N ASP A 238 8.43 19.74 11.30
CA ASP A 238 8.49 20.40 12.62
C ASP A 238 7.70 21.71 12.71
N THR A 239 7.07 22.16 11.62
CA THR A 239 6.33 23.42 11.57
C THR A 239 4.83 23.25 11.76
N LEU A 240 4.34 22.01 11.84
CA LEU A 240 2.92 21.73 12.03
C LEU A 240 2.42 22.20 13.41
N PRO A 241 1.12 22.57 13.51
CA PRO A 241 0.50 22.85 14.79
C PRO A 241 0.65 21.66 15.74
N ARG A 242 1.19 21.91 16.94
CA ARG A 242 1.37 20.87 17.96
C ARG A 242 0.08 20.62 18.72
N THR A 243 -0.26 19.36 18.90
CA THR A 243 -1.29 18.89 19.81
C THR A 243 -0.61 18.16 20.98
N SER A 244 -1.24 18.22 22.15
CA SER A 244 -0.79 17.52 23.37
C SER A 244 -1.48 16.16 23.54
N ILE A 245 -2.22 15.71 22.53
CA ILE A 245 -3.06 14.53 22.60
C ILE A 245 -2.60 13.53 21.53
N PRO A 246 -2.27 12.28 21.89
CA PRO A 246 -2.02 11.24 20.91
C PRO A 246 -3.28 11.00 20.09
N ILE A 247 -3.12 10.74 18.80
CA ILE A 247 -4.24 10.66 17.89
C ILE A 247 -4.45 9.19 17.61
N ASP A 248 -5.56 8.67 18.10
CA ASP A 248 -6.14 7.41 17.64
C ASP A 248 -7.12 7.76 16.51
N PHE A 249 -6.82 7.35 15.27
CA PHE A 249 -7.66 7.65 14.11
C PHE A 249 -8.59 6.46 13.86
N HIS A 250 -9.76 6.49 14.51
CA HIS A 250 -10.82 5.51 14.27
C HIS A 250 -11.65 5.92 13.06
N VAL A 251 -11.52 5.20 11.93
CA VAL A 251 -12.43 5.30 10.79
C VAL A 251 -13.52 4.24 10.95
N GLU A 252 -14.77 4.67 11.15
CA GLU A 252 -15.93 3.78 11.28
C GLU A 252 -16.04 2.86 10.03
N GLY A 253 -15.62 1.59 10.17
CA GLY A 253 -15.51 0.62 9.07
C GLY A 253 -14.15 -0.07 8.90
N MET A 254 -13.11 0.32 9.64
CA MET A 254 -11.85 -0.43 9.78
C MET A 254 -11.96 -1.43 10.96
N PRO A 255 -11.29 -2.60 10.91
CA PRO A 255 -11.30 -3.57 12.01
C PRO A 255 -10.79 -2.92 13.31
N GLU A 256 -11.50 -3.16 14.41
CA GLU A 256 -11.12 -2.64 15.73
C GLU A 256 -10.02 -3.51 16.33
N ASP A 257 -8.99 -2.87 16.88
CA ASP A 257 -8.09 -3.52 17.81
C ASP A 257 -8.67 -3.35 19.23
N ASP A 258 -9.21 -4.44 19.79
CA ASP A 258 -9.77 -4.52 21.15
C ASP A 258 -8.66 -4.54 22.25
N GLY A 259 -7.52 -3.89 22.00
CA GLY A 259 -6.22 -4.42 22.39
C GLY A 259 -5.22 -3.54 23.16
N GLY A 260 -5.57 -2.42 23.80
CA GLY A 260 -4.56 -1.63 24.54
C GLY A 260 -5.13 -0.62 25.55
N ASP A 261 -4.42 -0.41 26.66
CA ASP A 261 -4.81 0.45 27.79
C ASP A 261 -5.19 1.88 27.32
N ASP A 262 -6.44 2.28 27.55
CA ASP A 262 -7.05 3.58 27.20
C ASP A 262 -6.45 4.77 28.01
N THR A 263 -5.13 4.83 28.18
CA THR A 263 -4.45 5.81 29.06
C THR A 263 -3.17 6.37 28.42
N PHE A 264 -3.21 7.64 28.04
CA PHE A 264 -2.08 8.40 27.50
C PHE A 264 -1.28 9.11 28.60
N TYR A 265 0.05 9.12 28.49
CA TYR A 265 0.93 9.81 29.44
C TYR A 265 1.50 11.10 28.83
N CYS A 266 1.21 12.24 29.46
CA CYS A 266 1.80 13.52 29.11
C CYS A 266 3.23 13.67 29.64
N ASP A 267 4.03 14.55 29.01
CA ASP A 267 5.38 14.95 29.45
C ASP A 267 5.46 15.41 30.92
N ASN A 268 4.34 15.86 31.49
CA ASN A 268 4.25 16.31 32.89
C ASN A 268 3.87 15.18 33.87
N GLY A 269 3.76 13.94 33.40
CA GLY A 269 3.37 12.76 34.16
C GLY A 269 1.87 12.63 34.42
N ASN A 270 1.03 13.41 33.73
CA ASN A 270 -0.42 13.24 33.80
C ASN A 270 -0.89 12.11 32.88
N GLU A 271 -1.86 11.35 33.37
CA GLU A 271 -2.60 10.34 32.61
C GLU A 271 -3.87 10.98 32.02
N ILE A 272 -4.11 10.79 30.72
CA ILE A 272 -5.31 11.21 30.00
C ILE A 272 -5.98 9.94 29.48
N SER A 273 -7.21 9.69 29.89
CA SER A 273 -7.98 8.56 29.35
C SER A 273 -8.38 8.81 27.89
N ARG A 274 -8.44 7.77 27.05
CA ARG A 274 -8.92 7.87 25.66
C ARG A 274 -10.31 8.53 25.55
N ASP A 275 -11.18 8.33 26.55
CA ASP A 275 -12.49 8.99 26.66
C ASP A 275 -12.44 10.53 26.85
N LEU A 276 -11.27 11.06 27.23
CA LEU A 276 -11.03 12.50 27.47
C LEU A 276 -10.23 13.14 26.33
N VAL A 277 -9.82 12.35 25.35
CA VAL A 277 -9.23 12.80 24.09
C VAL A 277 -10.39 13.24 23.21
N ASP A 278 -10.45 14.55 22.99
CA ASP A 278 -11.29 15.16 21.96
C ASP A 278 -10.89 14.52 20.62
N ASP A 279 -11.81 13.75 20.02
CA ASP A 279 -11.72 13.09 18.71
C ASP A 279 -11.72 14.10 17.55
N GLY A 280 -11.43 15.37 17.85
CA GLY A 280 -11.50 16.49 16.93
C GLY A 280 -12.92 16.99 16.70
N TRP A 281 -13.90 16.59 17.52
CA TRP A 281 -15.27 17.08 17.48
C TRP A 281 -15.52 18.17 18.54
N ASP A 282 -15.51 19.42 18.10
CA ASP A 282 -16.10 20.56 18.83
C ASP A 282 -17.53 20.84 18.32
#